data_AF-A0AAV2IEG3-F1
#
_entry.id   AF-A0AAV2IEG3-F1
#
_cell.length_a   1.000
_cell.length_b   1.000
_cell.length_c   1.000
_cell.angle_alpha   90.00
_cell.angle_beta   90.00
_cell.angle_gamma   90.00
#
_symmetry.space_group_name_H-M   'P 1'
#
loop_
_entity.id
_entity.type
_entity.pdbx_description
1 polymer ?
#
loop_
_entity_poly.entity_id
_entity_poly.type
_entity_poly.pdbx_seq_one_letter_code
_entity_poly.pdbx_strand_id
1 'polypeptide(L)'
;MSKLIRCMICRVFWKRKSVRNVMLVMCFLTFSYQMMTVAKLWSNGRLTTPLNHTRWERHITGQARTDRTDVDKIKTSLTENEIHPTTVRARGQGVETSGKSVLPDRSKDQQNLSQSVDMSTAYRHGWIGFPDMSNCSCEQMLTGPTNNSLYQQRVQRLSSQQILMEAKDCSRFKTKFGFTRYPPVSIEEREFPIAYIILFHRSLDQVLFLLRAIYRPHNVYCLTLDTTSGPDILKAARSLGTCLPNVFVASKLEDIVYAGFSRLMADVDCMEDLVRHPVRWKYVINMPGEQFPLRTNLELVRTFKLFNGSNNLEVLTADKALLKYRYLYKAVYLKNNVTGVINVRKGSKQHEPPPHGFDMAKGSTYGCFARELVEFLFTSTAARDLLEWSRDVVSPDEYFWAMLHYSKGVKVPGSLAESKSAYPYITSLSVWKGGVNGKCATKYVHAICIFSPEDVFNLVNCGNLFANKFYIDHHPAALHCLDEMLLKQTFSGTARDFPLP
;
A
#
# COMPACT_ATOMS: atom_id res chain seq x y z
N MET A 1 -38.04 -53.62 -15.49
CA MET A 1 -37.76 -55.07 -15.50
C MET A 1 -37.28 -55.47 -16.89
N SER A 2 -36.24 -56.31 -16.95
CA SER A 2 -35.65 -56.99 -18.14
C SER A 2 -35.10 -56.10 -19.26
N LYS A 3 -33.76 -55.89 -19.36
CA LYS A 3 -32.75 -56.78 -20.00
C LYS A 3 -32.94 -56.83 -21.53
N LEU A 4 -31.96 -56.76 -22.43
CA LEU A 4 -30.49 -56.69 -22.44
C LEU A 4 -30.11 -56.50 -23.94
N ILE A 5 -28.98 -55.85 -24.25
CA ILE A 5 -27.92 -56.22 -25.25
C ILE A 5 -28.33 -56.64 -26.69
N ARG A 6 -27.58 -56.42 -27.79
CA ARG A 6 -26.52 -55.51 -28.29
C ARG A 6 -26.16 -56.10 -29.68
N CYS A 7 -25.63 -55.26 -30.57
CA CYS A 7 -24.65 -55.56 -31.62
C CYS A 7 -25.05 -56.08 -33.03
N MET A 8 -24.37 -55.42 -33.99
CA MET A 8 -23.77 -55.93 -35.25
C MET A 8 -24.69 -56.11 -36.48
N ILE A 9 -24.28 -55.87 -37.74
CA ILE A 9 -23.21 -55.12 -38.45
C ILE A 9 -23.55 -55.30 -39.96
N CYS A 10 -23.08 -54.39 -40.84
CA CYS A 10 -22.84 -54.54 -42.29
C CYS A 10 -24.02 -54.47 -43.31
N ARG A 11 -23.97 -53.44 -44.18
CA ARG A 11 -23.67 -53.47 -45.66
C ARG A 11 -24.97 -53.57 -46.49
N VAL A 12 -25.23 -52.90 -47.63
CA VAL A 12 -24.38 -52.38 -48.73
C VAL A 12 -25.28 -51.64 -49.77
N PHE A 13 -24.77 -50.59 -50.43
CA PHE A 13 -25.10 -50.03 -51.79
C PHE A 13 -26.48 -49.33 -52.00
N TRP A 14 -26.70 -48.29 -52.84
CA TRP A 14 -26.00 -47.71 -54.01
C TRP A 14 -26.56 -46.30 -54.37
N LYS A 15 -25.71 -45.41 -54.97
CA LYS A 15 -25.94 -44.33 -55.99
C LYS A 15 -27.13 -43.33 -55.85
N ARG A 16 -27.08 -42.03 -56.17
CA ARG A 16 -26.25 -41.22 -57.12
C ARG A 16 -26.49 -39.70 -56.85
N LYS A 17 -25.40 -38.92 -56.94
CA LYS A 17 -25.22 -37.51 -57.39
C LYS A 17 -26.28 -36.42 -57.08
N SER A 18 -25.85 -35.32 -56.44
CA SER A 18 -25.69 -33.99 -57.08
C SER A 18 -24.94 -33.01 -56.16
N VAL A 19 -24.41 -31.95 -56.75
CA VAL A 19 -23.32 -31.07 -56.35
C VAL A 19 -23.79 -29.89 -55.50
N ARG A 20 -23.16 -29.66 -54.33
CA ARG A 20 -22.75 -28.35 -53.77
C ARG A 20 -22.26 -28.50 -52.32
N ASN A 21 -21.17 -27.79 -52.00
CA ASN A 21 -20.63 -27.49 -50.66
C ASN A 21 -19.85 -28.60 -49.91
N VAL A 22 -18.53 -28.67 -50.17
CA VAL A 22 -17.55 -29.19 -49.21
C VAL A 22 -16.30 -28.30 -49.26
N MET A 23 -16.17 -27.38 -48.30
CA MET A 23 -14.87 -26.86 -47.84
C MET A 23 -15.02 -26.23 -46.45
N LEU A 24 -15.37 -27.05 -45.47
CA LEU A 24 -15.13 -26.79 -44.05
C LEU A 24 -15.22 -28.13 -43.34
N VAL A 25 -14.22 -28.41 -42.49
CA VAL A 25 -13.96 -29.67 -41.78
C VAL A 25 -13.17 -30.70 -42.59
N MET A 26 -11.84 -30.58 -42.55
CA MET A 26 -10.83 -31.68 -42.53
C MET A 26 -9.42 -31.06 -42.63
N CYS A 27 -8.89 -30.57 -41.51
CA CYS A 27 -7.46 -30.28 -41.35
C CYS A 27 -7.09 -30.27 -39.86
N PHE A 28 -7.22 -31.43 -39.20
CA PHE A 28 -6.61 -31.71 -37.91
C PHE A 28 -6.38 -33.22 -37.83
N LEU A 29 -5.31 -33.69 -38.47
CA LEU A 29 -4.68 -35.00 -38.24
C LEU A 29 -3.37 -35.06 -39.04
N THR A 30 -2.29 -34.50 -38.51
CA THR A 30 -0.89 -34.96 -38.66
C THR A 30 -0.02 -34.24 -37.62
N PHE A 31 1.06 -34.90 -37.18
CA PHE A 31 2.02 -34.51 -36.13
C PHE A 31 1.67 -34.83 -34.67
N SER A 32 1.47 -36.12 -34.41
CA SER A 32 1.88 -36.76 -33.15
C SER A 32 2.82 -37.91 -33.46
N TYR A 33 4.11 -37.63 -33.71
CA TYR A 33 5.20 -38.61 -33.70
C TYR A 33 6.54 -37.85 -33.66
N GLN A 34 7.08 -37.64 -32.45
CA GLN A 34 8.52 -37.50 -32.11
C GLN A 34 8.66 -36.81 -30.73
N MET A 35 8.50 -37.58 -29.66
CA MET A 35 8.97 -37.25 -28.32
C MET A 35 9.36 -38.57 -27.65
N MET A 36 10.53 -39.12 -27.98
CA MET A 36 11.17 -40.19 -27.19
C MET A 36 12.60 -40.47 -27.69
N THR A 37 13.53 -39.52 -27.50
CA THR A 37 14.97 -39.82 -27.28
C THR A 37 15.70 -38.55 -26.85
N VAL A 38 16.85 -38.72 -26.18
CA VAL A 38 17.72 -37.68 -25.60
C VAL A 38 17.32 -37.22 -24.19
N ALA A 39 17.11 -38.20 -23.30
CA ALA A 39 17.61 -38.13 -21.93
C ALA A 39 18.81 -39.09 -21.81
N LYS A 40 20.00 -38.61 -22.20
CA LYS A 40 21.33 -39.14 -21.83
C LYS A 40 22.38 -38.36 -22.61
N LEU A 41 23.48 -38.02 -21.93
CA LEU A 41 24.62 -37.20 -22.37
C LEU A 41 24.46 -35.70 -22.08
N TRP A 42 24.64 -35.33 -20.81
CA TRP A 42 25.54 -34.23 -20.45
C TRP A 42 26.12 -34.52 -19.07
N SER A 43 27.15 -35.36 -19.07
CA SER A 43 28.09 -35.56 -17.97
C SER A 43 29.43 -34.94 -18.39
N ASN A 44 30.03 -34.18 -17.48
CA ASN A 44 31.40 -33.67 -17.48
C ASN A 44 31.76 -32.52 -18.44
N GLY A 45 32.37 -31.47 -17.88
CA GLY A 45 33.42 -30.72 -18.56
C GLY A 45 33.29 -29.20 -18.52
N ARG A 46 34.28 -28.56 -17.89
CA ARG A 46 34.52 -27.11 -17.77
C ARG A 46 34.80 -26.43 -19.12
N LEU A 47 34.59 -25.11 -19.18
CA LEU A 47 35.51 -24.02 -19.64
C LEU A 47 34.72 -22.69 -19.79
N THR A 48 34.93 -21.71 -18.90
CA THR A 48 35.71 -20.45 -19.04
C THR A 48 35.08 -19.29 -19.83
N THR A 49 34.55 -18.30 -19.08
CA THR A 49 34.68 -16.81 -19.20
C THR A 49 34.28 -16.09 -20.52
N PRO A 50 34.21 -14.74 -20.59
CA PRO A 50 32.93 -14.02 -20.59
C PRO A 50 32.71 -13.15 -21.84
N LEU A 51 31.45 -12.89 -22.23
CA LEU A 51 31.17 -11.89 -23.26
C LEU A 51 30.02 -10.97 -22.84
N ASN A 52 30.39 -9.69 -22.67
CA ASN A 52 29.53 -8.53 -22.78
C ASN A 52 28.64 -8.63 -24.01
N HIS A 53 27.34 -8.31 -23.90
CA HIS A 53 26.64 -7.64 -24.98
C HIS A 53 25.44 -6.83 -24.47
N THR A 54 25.57 -5.53 -24.70
CA THR A 54 24.52 -4.53 -24.86
C THR A 54 23.50 -4.95 -25.93
N ARG A 55 22.27 -4.40 -25.78
CA ARG A 55 21.30 -4.06 -26.84
C ARG A 55 20.43 -5.20 -27.39
N TRP A 56 19.18 -5.30 -26.92
CA TRP A 56 18.00 -5.61 -27.73
C TRP A 56 16.72 -5.07 -27.05
N GLU A 57 16.35 -3.84 -27.40
CA GLU A 57 14.97 -3.33 -27.28
C GLU A 57 14.40 -3.20 -28.70
N ARG A 58 13.33 -3.95 -29.00
CA ARG A 58 12.20 -3.50 -29.84
C ARG A 58 11.08 -4.53 -29.96
N HIS A 59 9.88 -3.96 -30.11
CA HIS A 59 8.53 -4.54 -30.35
C HIS A 59 7.79 -4.89 -29.05
N ILE A 60 6.65 -4.29 -28.70
CA ILE A 60 5.49 -3.90 -29.53
C ILE A 60 4.77 -2.69 -28.89
N THR A 61 4.61 -1.59 -29.64
CA THR A 61 3.57 -0.57 -29.40
C THR A 61 2.83 -0.34 -30.71
N GLY A 62 1.58 -0.79 -30.80
CA GLY A 62 0.65 -0.45 -31.87
C GLY A 62 -0.10 0.82 -31.48
N GLN A 63 0.16 1.91 -32.18
CA GLN A 63 -0.60 3.16 -32.09
C GLN A 63 -1.46 3.29 -33.34
N ALA A 64 -2.76 3.50 -33.15
CA ALA A 64 -3.69 3.87 -34.21
C ALA A 64 -3.48 5.35 -34.57
N ARG A 65 -3.30 5.59 -35.87
CA ARG A 65 -3.29 6.89 -36.55
C ARG A 65 -4.72 7.39 -36.72
N THR A 66 -4.95 8.69 -36.45
CA THR A 66 -5.87 9.54 -37.22
C THR A 66 -5.31 10.96 -37.28
N ASP A 67 -5.67 11.64 -38.37
CA ASP A 67 -4.92 12.67 -39.07
C ASP A 67 -4.72 14.03 -38.40
N ARG A 68 -3.63 14.67 -38.86
CA ARG A 68 -3.28 16.08 -38.69
C ARG A 68 -3.49 16.77 -40.04
N THR A 69 -4.27 17.84 -40.07
CA THR A 69 -4.04 18.94 -41.00
C THR A 69 -4.32 20.28 -40.32
N ASP A 70 -3.42 21.20 -40.66
CA ASP A 70 -3.49 22.66 -40.60
C ASP A 70 -2.93 23.41 -39.39
N VAL A 71 -2.26 24.49 -39.78
CA VAL A 71 -1.03 25.07 -39.28
C VAL A 71 -1.26 26.59 -39.24
N ASP A 72 -0.68 27.22 -38.21
CA ASP A 72 -0.36 28.65 -38.08
C ASP A 72 -1.51 29.69 -38.07
N LYS A 73 -1.65 30.37 -36.92
CA LYS A 73 -1.31 31.79 -36.70
C LYS A 73 -2.05 32.32 -35.47
N ILE A 74 -1.32 32.93 -34.54
CA ILE A 74 -1.48 34.31 -34.04
C ILE A 74 -0.65 34.43 -32.74
N LYS A 75 0.39 35.25 -32.84
CA LYS A 75 1.09 35.86 -31.70
C LYS A 75 0.45 37.21 -31.40
N THR A 76 0.74 37.67 -30.18
CA THR A 76 0.74 39.05 -29.65
C THR A 76 -0.57 39.70 -29.17
N SER A 77 -0.53 40.00 -27.86
CA SER A 77 -0.70 41.31 -27.19
C SER A 77 -1.89 41.49 -26.25
N LEU A 78 -1.67 42.41 -25.29
CA LEU A 78 -2.57 43.05 -24.31
C LEU A 78 -2.53 42.43 -22.90
N THR A 79 -1.63 42.87 -22.02
CA THR A 79 -1.65 44.08 -21.16
C THR A 79 -2.67 44.05 -20.02
N GLU A 80 -2.10 44.20 -18.82
CA GLU A 80 -2.63 44.77 -17.57
C GLU A 80 -4.06 45.32 -17.61
N ASN A 81 -4.85 44.91 -16.62
CA ASN A 81 -5.78 45.84 -15.97
C ASN A 81 -6.01 45.47 -14.50
N GLU A 82 -5.79 46.49 -13.69
CA GLU A 82 -6.00 46.60 -12.25
C GLU A 82 -7.48 46.44 -11.90
N ILE A 83 -7.76 45.85 -10.73
CA ILE A 83 -9.09 45.89 -10.11
C ILE A 83 -8.94 46.51 -8.72
N HIS A 84 -9.53 47.71 -8.58
CA HIS A 84 -9.74 48.40 -7.31
C HIS A 84 -10.71 47.64 -6.39
N PRO A 85 -10.50 47.64 -5.06
CA PRO A 85 -11.49 47.16 -4.11
C PRO A 85 -12.41 48.30 -3.65
N THR A 86 -13.71 48.14 -3.89
CA THR A 86 -14.78 48.98 -3.34
C THR A 86 -15.09 48.60 -1.90
N THR A 87 -14.80 49.52 -0.98
CA THR A 87 -15.21 49.49 0.43
C THR A 87 -16.72 49.69 0.57
N VAL A 88 -17.41 48.74 1.21
CA VAL A 88 -18.76 48.93 1.76
C VAL A 88 -18.65 49.09 3.27
N ARG A 89 -19.20 50.22 3.74
CA ARG A 89 -19.30 50.68 5.12
C ARG A 89 -20.59 50.13 5.72
N ALA A 90 -20.52 49.41 6.84
CA ALA A 90 -21.69 49.12 7.68
C ALA A 90 -21.45 49.66 9.09
N ARG A 91 -22.38 50.51 9.54
CA ARG A 91 -22.45 51.11 10.89
C ARG A 91 -22.71 50.03 11.93
N GLY A 92 -22.09 50.19 13.11
CA GLY A 92 -22.21 49.27 14.23
C GLY A 92 -23.40 49.49 15.14
N GLN A 93 -23.47 48.63 16.15
CA GLN A 93 -23.92 48.92 17.50
C GLN A 93 -23.13 48.00 18.44
N GLY A 94 -22.42 48.62 19.38
CA GLY A 94 -21.66 47.95 20.42
C GLY A 94 -22.53 47.64 21.64
N VAL A 95 -22.17 46.57 22.34
CA VAL A 95 -22.41 46.39 23.76
C VAL A 95 -21.08 45.89 24.34
N GLU A 96 -20.46 46.74 25.17
CA GLU A 96 -19.26 46.42 25.94
C GLU A 96 -19.62 45.52 27.12
N THR A 97 -18.87 44.43 27.30
CA THR A 97 -18.62 43.86 28.63
C THR A 97 -17.14 43.56 28.75
N SER A 98 -16.50 44.29 29.66
CA SER A 98 -15.09 44.22 30.02
C SER A 98 -14.72 42.87 30.64
N GLY A 99 -13.83 42.13 29.97
CA GLY A 99 -13.11 41.00 30.54
C GLY A 99 -11.64 41.10 30.11
N LYS A 100 -10.75 41.41 31.04
CA LYS A 100 -9.30 41.52 30.81
C LYS A 100 -8.75 40.15 30.34
N SER A 101 -8.51 40.00 29.04
CA SER A 101 -7.67 38.92 28.52
C SER A 101 -6.21 39.40 28.49
N VAL A 102 -5.41 38.91 29.42
CA VAL A 102 -3.95 39.03 29.36
C VAL A 102 -3.49 38.18 28.17
N LEU A 103 -3.13 38.84 27.07
CA LEU A 103 -2.44 38.21 25.94
C LEU A 103 -1.04 37.81 26.39
N PRO A 104 -0.57 36.56 26.19
CA PRO A 104 0.81 36.21 26.43
C PRO A 104 1.70 36.96 25.44
N ASP A 105 2.70 37.64 25.98
CA ASP A 105 3.77 38.34 25.29
C ASP A 105 4.50 37.38 24.32
N ARG A 106 4.28 37.58 23.00
CA ARG A 106 4.86 36.81 21.89
C ARG A 106 6.36 37.04 21.68
N SER A 107 7.05 37.74 22.56
CA SER A 107 8.47 38.10 22.39
C SER A 107 9.47 37.21 23.15
N LYS A 108 9.02 36.19 23.90
CA LYS A 108 9.91 35.29 24.68
C LYS A 108 10.03 33.85 24.17
N ASP A 109 9.26 33.46 23.15
CA ASP A 109 9.32 32.11 22.53
C ASP A 109 10.35 31.98 21.38
N GLN A 110 11.14 33.03 21.10
CA GLN A 110 12.14 33.02 20.04
C GLN A 110 13.59 32.76 20.50
N GLN A 111 13.82 32.44 21.78
CA GLN A 111 15.17 32.21 22.32
C GLN A 111 15.48 30.77 22.74
N ASN A 112 14.65 29.80 22.38
CA ASN A 112 15.03 28.38 22.36
C ASN A 112 14.91 27.83 20.94
N LEU A 113 15.79 28.29 20.04
CA LEU A 113 16.18 27.45 18.90
C LEU A 113 16.89 26.23 19.48
N SER A 114 16.11 25.17 19.70
CA SER A 114 16.58 23.83 19.97
C SER A 114 17.80 23.53 19.13
N GLN A 115 18.90 23.11 19.74
CA GLN A 115 20.08 22.58 19.05
C GLN A 115 19.61 21.75 17.85
N SER A 116 19.97 22.18 16.64
CA SER A 116 19.59 21.48 15.43
C SER A 116 20.12 20.06 15.54
N VAL A 117 19.21 19.08 15.67
CA VAL A 117 19.59 17.67 15.61
C VAL A 117 20.28 17.48 14.28
N ASP A 118 21.50 16.98 14.30
CA ASP A 118 22.28 16.65 13.12
C ASP A 118 22.41 15.12 13.01
N MET A 119 22.96 14.66 11.88
CA MET A 119 23.14 13.23 11.65
C MET A 119 24.08 12.61 12.70
N SER A 120 25.08 13.35 13.19
CA SER A 120 26.02 12.89 14.22
C SER A 120 25.31 12.60 15.55
N THR A 121 24.34 13.42 15.92
CA THR A 121 23.49 13.23 17.09
C THR A 121 22.65 11.96 16.97
N ALA A 122 22.07 11.69 15.80
CA ALA A 122 21.32 10.46 15.58
C ALA A 122 22.19 9.20 15.71
N TYR A 123 23.44 9.21 15.24
CA TYR A 123 24.40 8.12 15.47
C TYR A 123 24.74 7.98 16.97
N ARG A 124 25.10 9.07 17.66
CA ARG A 124 25.46 9.03 19.09
C ARG A 124 24.36 8.47 19.99
N HIS A 125 23.10 8.76 19.67
CA HIS A 125 21.95 8.27 20.44
C HIS A 125 21.42 6.91 19.96
N GLY A 126 22.01 6.29 18.93
CA GLY A 126 21.55 5.00 18.40
C GLY A 126 20.15 5.06 17.76
N TRP A 127 19.81 6.19 17.13
CA TRP A 127 18.50 6.40 16.50
C TRP A 127 18.38 5.84 15.09
N ILE A 128 19.45 5.26 14.58
CA ILE A 128 19.55 4.70 13.24
C ILE A 128 19.44 3.19 13.34
N GLY A 129 18.44 2.62 12.67
CA GLY A 129 18.23 1.19 12.65
C GLY A 129 18.18 0.60 14.08
N PHE A 130 18.85 -0.52 14.28
CA PHE A 130 18.94 -1.19 15.57
C PHE A 130 20.26 -0.84 16.28
N PRO A 131 20.24 -0.51 17.58
CA PRO A 131 21.46 -0.25 18.36
C PRO A 131 22.49 -1.39 18.27
N ASP A 132 22.02 -2.64 18.26
CA ASP A 132 22.87 -3.84 18.16
C ASP A 132 23.62 -3.97 16.82
N MET A 133 23.25 -3.14 15.84
CA MET A 133 23.78 -3.16 14.48
C MET A 133 24.48 -1.85 14.14
N SER A 134 24.95 -1.07 15.14
CA SER A 134 25.61 0.23 14.90
C SER A 134 26.82 0.17 13.97
N ASN A 135 27.46 -1.00 13.86
CA ASN A 135 28.63 -1.23 13.00
C ASN A 135 28.26 -1.83 11.63
N CYS A 136 26.97 -1.97 11.32
CA CYS A 136 26.51 -2.50 10.04
C CYS A 136 26.78 -1.48 8.93
N SER A 137 27.56 -1.86 7.91
CA SER A 137 27.74 -1.01 6.72
C SER A 137 26.59 -1.22 5.74
N CYS A 138 25.79 -0.17 5.54
CA CYS A 138 24.63 -0.19 4.65
C CYS A 138 24.95 0.18 3.21
N GLU A 139 26.10 0.80 2.94
CA GLU A 139 26.45 1.31 1.61
C GLU A 139 26.41 0.22 0.53
N GLN A 140 27.02 -0.93 0.79
CA GLN A 140 27.01 -2.06 -0.14
C GLN A 140 25.59 -2.56 -0.43
N MET A 141 24.72 -2.61 0.59
CA MET A 141 23.35 -3.09 0.48
C MET A 141 22.46 -2.14 -0.35
N LEU A 142 22.74 -0.84 -0.25
CA LEU A 142 21.96 0.21 -0.90
C LEU A 142 22.42 0.49 -2.34
N THR A 143 23.68 0.21 -2.67
CA THR A 143 24.29 0.58 -3.96
C THR A 143 24.52 -0.59 -4.91
N GLY A 144 24.40 -1.83 -4.44
CA GLY A 144 24.53 -2.99 -5.31
C GLY A 144 24.08 -4.31 -4.69
N PRO A 145 24.21 -5.41 -5.45
CA PRO A 145 23.95 -6.75 -4.94
C PRO A 145 24.82 -7.08 -3.73
N THR A 146 24.24 -7.75 -2.75
CA THR A 146 24.94 -8.20 -1.54
C THR A 146 24.61 -9.66 -1.22
N ASN A 147 25.02 -10.17 -0.07
CA ASN A 147 24.65 -11.50 0.41
C ASN A 147 24.13 -11.43 1.84
N ASN A 148 23.04 -12.14 2.11
CA ASN A 148 22.39 -12.18 3.40
C ASN A 148 23.33 -12.61 4.55
N SER A 149 24.30 -13.49 4.29
CA SER A 149 25.27 -13.99 5.28
C SER A 149 26.25 -12.96 5.81
N LEU A 150 26.42 -11.82 5.12
CA LEU A 150 27.31 -10.73 5.53
C LEU A 150 26.74 -9.91 6.69
N TYR A 151 25.45 -10.05 6.97
CA TYR A 151 24.74 -9.21 7.93
C TYR A 151 24.28 -9.99 9.15
N GLN A 152 24.15 -9.27 10.25
CA GLN A 152 23.61 -9.82 11.48
C GLN A 152 22.14 -10.24 11.30
N GLN A 153 21.83 -11.43 11.81
CA GLN A 153 20.55 -12.11 11.54
C GLN A 153 19.49 -11.91 12.63
N ARG A 154 19.87 -11.29 13.76
CA ARG A 154 19.02 -11.12 14.94
C ARG A 154 19.28 -9.77 15.58
N VAL A 155 18.25 -9.21 16.22
CA VAL A 155 18.33 -8.01 17.04
C VAL A 155 17.59 -8.25 18.35
N GLN A 156 17.92 -7.49 19.37
CA GLN A 156 17.20 -7.51 20.63
C GLN A 156 15.75 -7.06 20.39
N ARG A 157 14.81 -7.95 20.70
CA ARG A 157 13.36 -7.71 20.59
C ARG A 157 12.83 -7.08 21.87
N LEU A 158 11.77 -6.29 21.74
CA LEU A 158 11.08 -5.68 22.89
C LEU A 158 9.71 -6.33 23.07
N SER A 159 9.44 -6.78 24.29
CA SER A 159 8.11 -7.22 24.70
C SER A 159 7.16 -6.04 24.86
N SER A 160 5.85 -6.31 24.77
CA SER A 160 4.81 -5.30 25.04
C SER A 160 4.94 -4.70 26.44
N GLN A 161 5.31 -5.51 27.44
CA GLN A 161 5.49 -5.05 28.81
C GLN A 161 6.69 -4.12 28.95
N GLN A 162 7.79 -4.39 28.24
CA GLN A 162 8.94 -3.47 28.20
C GLN A 162 8.55 -2.14 27.56
N ILE A 163 7.87 -2.16 26.41
CA ILE A 163 7.39 -0.93 25.73
C ILE A 163 6.49 -0.12 26.68
N LEU A 164 5.54 -0.78 27.34
CA LEU A 164 4.64 -0.15 28.32
C LEU A 164 5.42 0.48 29.49
N MET A 165 6.47 -0.17 29.99
CA MET A 165 7.31 0.37 31.07
C MET A 165 8.11 1.59 30.63
N GLU A 166 8.68 1.57 29.41
CA GLU A 166 9.44 2.70 28.87
C GLU A 166 8.54 3.92 28.62
N ALA A 167 7.28 3.70 28.21
CA ALA A 167 6.31 4.77 27.95
C ALA A 167 5.81 5.50 29.23
N LYS A 168 6.24 5.08 30.43
CA LYS A 168 5.93 5.81 31.68
C LYS A 168 6.65 7.15 31.78
N ASP A 169 7.80 7.29 31.14
CA ASP A 169 8.54 8.55 31.04
C ASP A 169 8.58 8.96 29.57
N CYS A 170 7.66 9.84 29.17
CA CYS A 170 7.54 10.22 27.77
C CYS A 170 8.73 11.02 27.24
N SER A 171 9.44 11.76 28.09
CA SER A 171 10.64 12.47 27.66
C SER A 171 11.72 11.46 27.30
N ARG A 172 12.02 10.55 28.23
CA ARG A 172 12.98 9.47 28.02
C ARG A 172 12.56 8.54 26.88
N PHE A 173 11.28 8.21 26.75
CA PHE A 173 10.75 7.37 25.68
C PHE A 173 11.04 7.98 24.31
N LYS A 174 10.68 9.25 24.11
CA LYS A 174 10.90 9.95 22.84
C LYS A 174 12.38 10.03 22.48
N THR A 175 13.24 10.34 23.46
CA THR A 175 14.69 10.38 23.26
C THR A 175 15.26 8.99 23.03
N LYS A 176 14.88 7.96 23.79
CA LYS A 176 15.43 6.61 23.64
C LYS A 176 15.06 5.97 22.31
N PHE A 177 13.80 6.12 21.89
CA PHE A 177 13.29 5.54 20.66
C PHE A 177 13.40 6.48 19.46
N GLY A 178 14.09 7.62 19.57
CA GLY A 178 14.39 8.48 18.43
C GLY A 178 13.17 9.16 17.78
N PHE A 179 12.10 9.45 18.54
CA PHE A 179 10.96 10.23 18.03
C PHE A 179 11.29 11.73 17.86
N THR A 180 12.44 12.17 18.39
CA THR A 180 12.99 13.51 18.24
C THR A 180 14.16 13.56 17.25
N ARG A 181 14.35 12.53 16.41
CA ARG A 181 15.54 12.39 15.56
C ARG A 181 15.56 13.22 14.28
N TYR A 182 14.46 13.90 13.95
CA TYR A 182 14.29 14.57 12.67
C TYR A 182 14.73 16.04 12.72
N PRO A 183 15.26 16.58 11.62
CA PRO A 183 15.54 18.02 11.51
C PRO A 183 14.24 18.84 11.56
N PRO A 184 14.33 20.17 11.70
CA PRO A 184 13.17 21.05 11.63
C PRO A 184 12.30 20.76 10.38
N VAL A 185 11.00 20.60 10.61
CA VAL A 185 10.03 20.27 9.56
C VAL A 185 9.93 21.42 8.56
N SER A 186 10.06 21.08 7.27
CA SER A 186 9.88 22.03 6.16
C SER A 186 8.46 22.59 6.11
N ILE A 187 8.28 23.80 5.56
CA ILE A 187 6.94 24.39 5.37
C ILE A 187 6.09 23.49 4.49
N GLU A 188 6.67 22.93 3.42
CA GLU A 188 6.01 22.02 2.49
C GLU A 188 5.42 20.79 3.19
N GLU A 189 6.15 20.14 4.10
CA GLU A 189 5.62 18.99 4.85
C GLU A 189 4.56 19.43 5.87
N ARG A 190 4.80 20.54 6.58
CA ARG A 190 3.89 21.04 7.62
C ARG A 190 2.51 21.38 7.07
N GLU A 191 2.45 21.93 5.86
CA GLU A 191 1.20 22.31 5.18
C GLU A 191 0.50 21.13 4.48
N PHE A 192 1.13 19.96 4.44
CA PHE A 192 0.59 18.76 3.81
C PHE A 192 0.58 17.56 4.78
N PRO A 193 -0.25 17.56 5.84
CA PRO A 193 -0.27 16.46 6.79
C PRO A 193 -0.79 15.16 6.16
N ILE A 194 -0.14 14.05 6.50
CA ILE A 194 -0.50 12.69 6.07
C ILE A 194 -1.03 11.92 7.28
N ALA A 195 -2.10 11.16 7.07
CA ALA A 195 -2.63 10.20 8.01
C ALA A 195 -2.16 8.77 7.69
N TYR A 196 -2.03 7.94 8.71
CA TYR A 196 -1.65 6.54 8.58
C TYR A 196 -2.61 5.65 9.35
N ILE A 197 -2.93 4.50 8.78
CA ILE A 197 -3.62 3.41 9.44
C ILE A 197 -2.64 2.25 9.52
N ILE A 198 -2.30 1.83 10.73
CA ILE A 198 -1.35 0.74 10.95
C ILE A 198 -2.08 -0.40 11.61
N LEU A 199 -2.34 -1.46 10.84
CA LEU A 199 -2.96 -2.69 11.33
C LEU A 199 -1.92 -3.72 11.77
N PHE A 200 -2.05 -4.26 12.97
CA PHE A 200 -1.18 -5.33 13.45
C PHE A 200 -1.87 -6.25 14.46
N HIS A 201 -1.37 -7.48 14.62
CA HIS A 201 -1.85 -8.43 15.64
C HIS A 201 -0.71 -8.99 16.50
N ARG A 202 0.53 -8.62 16.20
CA ARG A 202 1.75 -9.09 16.89
C ARG A 202 2.89 -8.11 16.65
N SER A 203 4.03 -8.34 17.31
CA SER A 203 5.29 -7.62 17.09
C SER A 203 5.15 -6.10 17.19
N LEU A 204 4.61 -5.60 18.32
CA LEU A 204 4.48 -4.16 18.57
C LEU A 204 5.82 -3.43 18.48
N ASP A 205 6.93 -4.10 18.75
CA ASP A 205 8.27 -3.53 18.59
C ASP A 205 8.65 -3.26 17.13
N GLN A 206 8.18 -4.08 16.19
CA GLN A 206 8.30 -3.77 14.76
C GLN A 206 7.40 -2.59 14.38
N VAL A 207 6.18 -2.51 14.92
CA VAL A 207 5.30 -1.35 14.72
C VAL A 207 5.93 -0.08 15.27
N LEU A 208 6.60 -0.17 16.43
CA LEU A 208 7.35 0.94 17.02
C LEU A 208 8.51 1.38 16.10
N PHE A 209 9.22 0.42 15.52
CA PHE A 209 10.29 0.68 14.54
C PHE A 209 9.75 1.36 13.26
N LEU A 210 8.63 0.86 12.73
CA LEU A 210 7.92 1.48 11.60
C LEU A 210 7.48 2.90 11.95
N LEU A 211 6.79 3.09 13.09
CA LEU A 211 6.34 4.40 13.56
C LEU A 211 7.51 5.37 13.63
N ARG A 212 8.65 4.97 14.21
CA ARG A 212 9.85 5.80 14.24
C ARG A 212 10.31 6.25 12.86
N ALA A 213 10.19 5.41 11.83
CA ALA A 213 10.55 5.70 10.43
C ALA A 213 9.62 6.72 9.74
N ILE A 214 8.33 6.68 10.04
CA ILE A 214 7.31 7.52 9.40
C ILE A 214 6.85 8.69 10.26
N TYR A 215 7.23 8.76 11.54
CA TYR A 215 6.71 9.73 12.50
C TYR A 215 7.08 11.17 12.13
N ARG A 216 6.08 12.03 12.10
CA ARG A 216 6.21 13.49 12.07
C ARG A 216 5.17 14.11 12.99
N PRO A 217 5.47 15.22 13.68
CA PRO A 217 4.55 15.83 14.63
C PRO A 217 3.29 16.44 13.99
N HIS A 218 3.34 16.76 12.69
CA HIS A 218 2.19 17.31 11.95
C HIS A 218 1.27 16.23 11.36
N ASN A 219 1.75 14.99 11.20
CA ASN A 219 0.99 13.85 10.66
C ASN A 219 0.09 13.22 11.75
N VAL A 220 -0.72 12.23 11.37
CA VAL A 220 -1.64 11.51 12.28
C VAL A 220 -1.51 10.00 12.09
N TYR A 221 -1.56 9.23 13.18
CA TYR A 221 -1.38 7.77 13.14
C TYR A 221 -2.48 7.06 13.93
N CYS A 222 -3.37 6.38 13.22
CA CYS A 222 -4.35 5.47 13.80
C CYS A 222 -3.78 4.05 13.87
N LEU A 223 -3.69 3.52 15.07
CA LEU A 223 -3.30 2.14 15.35
C LEU A 223 -4.56 1.30 15.48
N THR A 224 -4.70 0.30 14.64
CA THR A 224 -5.76 -0.71 14.78
C THR A 224 -5.11 -2.07 15.00
N LEU A 225 -5.71 -2.87 15.86
CA LEU A 225 -5.18 -4.17 16.21
C LEU A 225 -6.30 -5.18 16.42
N ASP A 226 -5.95 -6.43 16.14
CA ASP A 226 -6.83 -7.57 16.35
C ASP A 226 -7.11 -7.74 17.85
N THR A 227 -8.38 -7.72 18.24
CA THR A 227 -8.82 -7.88 19.63
C THR A 227 -8.40 -9.22 20.24
N THR A 228 -8.09 -10.22 19.41
CA THR A 228 -7.60 -11.54 19.86
C THR A 228 -6.11 -11.55 20.23
N SER A 229 -5.37 -10.48 19.98
CA SER A 229 -3.92 -10.37 20.23
C SER A 229 -3.53 -10.34 21.71
N GLY A 230 -4.51 -10.28 22.62
CA GLY A 230 -4.32 -10.25 24.06
C GLY A 230 -4.25 -8.85 24.67
N PRO A 231 -4.47 -8.72 25.99
CA PRO A 231 -4.61 -7.42 26.64
C PRO A 231 -3.31 -6.62 26.73
N ASP A 232 -2.15 -7.28 26.75
CA ASP A 232 -0.87 -6.62 27.01
C ASP A 232 -0.36 -5.81 25.82
N ILE A 233 -0.53 -6.34 24.60
CA ILE A 233 -0.20 -5.59 23.38
C ILE A 233 -1.12 -4.37 23.21
N LEU A 234 -2.41 -4.50 23.56
CA LEU A 234 -3.36 -3.38 23.54
C LEU A 234 -2.98 -2.28 24.55
N LYS A 235 -2.66 -2.66 25.79
CA LYS A 235 -2.19 -1.70 26.81
C LYS A 235 -0.92 -0.98 26.36
N ALA A 236 0.04 -1.73 25.82
CA ALA A 236 1.28 -1.16 25.32
C ALA A 236 1.06 -0.25 24.10
N ALA A 237 0.20 -0.63 23.16
CA ALA A 237 -0.16 0.22 22.01
C ALA A 237 -0.81 1.54 22.45
N ARG A 238 -1.73 1.49 23.42
CA ARG A 238 -2.35 2.69 24.01
C ARG A 238 -1.33 3.59 24.71
N SER A 239 -0.30 3.03 25.35
CA SER A 239 0.78 3.80 25.97
C SER A 239 1.66 4.57 24.97
N LEU A 240 1.62 4.21 23.68
CA LEU A 240 2.31 5.02 22.66
C LEU A 240 1.63 6.40 22.51
N GLY A 241 0.30 6.43 22.52
CA GLY A 241 -0.48 7.67 22.39
C GLY A 241 -0.35 8.62 23.58
N THR A 242 0.04 8.12 24.76
CA THR A 242 0.34 8.99 25.91
C THR A 242 1.63 9.80 25.71
N CYS A 243 2.59 9.28 24.93
CA CYS A 243 3.85 9.95 24.66
C CYS A 243 3.92 10.64 23.29
N LEU A 244 3.07 10.23 22.36
CA LEU A 244 3.00 10.74 20.99
C LEU A 244 1.55 11.22 20.75
N PRO A 245 1.26 12.54 20.91
CA PRO A 245 -0.11 13.04 20.99
C PRO A 245 -0.92 12.90 19.68
N ASN A 246 -0.25 12.67 18.56
CA ASN A 246 -0.82 12.45 17.24
C ASN A 246 -0.85 10.96 16.84
N VAL A 247 -0.60 10.06 17.80
CA VAL A 247 -0.74 8.60 17.66
C VAL A 247 -1.85 8.15 18.59
N PHE A 248 -2.81 7.38 18.10
CA PHE A 248 -3.90 6.85 18.91
C PHE A 248 -4.31 5.46 18.46
N VAL A 249 -4.95 4.70 19.37
CA VAL A 249 -5.59 3.43 19.02
C VAL A 249 -7.03 3.72 18.59
N ALA A 250 -7.48 3.09 17.51
CA ALA A 250 -8.84 3.24 16.99
C ALA A 250 -9.89 3.08 18.11
N SER A 251 -10.94 3.91 18.04
CA SER A 251 -12.05 3.92 18.99
C SER A 251 -12.84 2.61 18.97
N LYS A 252 -12.89 1.96 17.81
CA LYS A 252 -13.46 0.63 17.59
C LYS A 252 -12.39 -0.31 17.05
N LEU A 253 -12.29 -1.49 17.67
CA LEU A 253 -11.35 -2.55 17.31
C LEU A 253 -12.15 -3.79 16.89
N GLU A 254 -11.62 -4.51 15.91
CA GLU A 254 -12.27 -5.65 15.28
C GLU A 254 -11.64 -6.99 15.73
N ASP A 255 -12.44 -8.06 15.73
CA ASP A 255 -11.94 -9.45 15.75
C ASP A 255 -11.58 -9.84 14.31
N ILE A 256 -10.29 -9.82 13.99
CA ILE A 256 -9.83 -9.82 12.60
C ILE A 256 -9.77 -11.25 12.07
N VAL A 257 -10.67 -11.54 11.14
CA VAL A 257 -10.74 -12.83 10.47
C VAL A 257 -10.04 -12.72 9.12
N TYR A 258 -9.08 -13.61 8.86
CA TYR A 258 -8.41 -13.68 7.57
C TYR A 258 -9.41 -13.88 6.42
N ALA A 259 -9.28 -13.07 5.36
CA ALA A 259 -10.23 -13.00 4.24
C ALA A 259 -11.67 -12.61 4.63
N GLY A 260 -11.89 -12.11 5.86
CA GLY A 260 -13.18 -11.67 6.34
C GLY A 260 -13.38 -10.17 6.28
N PHE A 261 -14.63 -9.76 6.47
CA PHE A 261 -15.08 -8.36 6.45
C PHE A 261 -14.44 -7.52 7.56
N SER A 262 -14.14 -8.12 8.71
CA SER A 262 -13.50 -7.41 9.83
C SER A 262 -12.11 -6.86 9.48
N ARG A 263 -11.40 -7.46 8.52
CA ARG A 263 -10.15 -6.89 8.00
C ARG A 263 -10.39 -5.55 7.29
N LEU A 264 -11.44 -5.47 6.47
CA LEU A 264 -11.82 -4.21 5.81
C LEU A 264 -12.29 -3.18 6.84
N MET A 265 -13.12 -3.60 7.80
CA MET A 265 -13.64 -2.72 8.84
C MET A 265 -12.56 -2.13 9.74
N ALA A 266 -11.46 -2.84 10.00
CA ALA A 266 -10.33 -2.28 10.76
C ALA A 266 -9.77 -0.99 10.12
N ASP A 267 -9.75 -0.90 8.78
CA ASP A 267 -9.34 0.33 8.09
C ASP A 267 -10.46 1.38 8.13
N VAL A 268 -11.72 0.98 7.90
CA VAL A 268 -12.89 1.89 7.90
C VAL A 268 -13.10 2.55 9.27
N ASP A 269 -12.96 1.80 10.37
CA ASP A 269 -13.11 2.33 11.72
C ASP A 269 -12.01 3.37 12.03
N CYS A 270 -10.76 3.11 11.63
CA CYS A 270 -9.68 4.10 11.73
C CYS A 270 -9.95 5.34 10.85
N MET A 271 -10.46 5.14 9.63
CA MET A 271 -10.85 6.23 8.75
C MET A 271 -11.93 7.14 9.36
N GLU A 272 -12.87 6.56 10.10
CA GLU A 272 -13.93 7.30 10.79
C GLU A 272 -13.35 8.23 11.88
N ASP A 273 -12.42 7.71 12.70
CA ASP A 273 -11.72 8.50 13.71
C ASP A 273 -10.85 9.59 13.07
N LEU A 274 -10.15 9.27 11.97
CA LEU A 274 -9.30 10.21 11.26
C LEU A 274 -10.09 11.38 10.68
N VAL A 275 -11.29 11.16 10.14
CA VAL A 275 -12.15 12.26 9.64
C VAL A 275 -12.52 13.24 10.75
N ARG A 276 -12.76 12.74 11.97
CA ARG A 276 -13.09 13.54 13.16
C ARG A 276 -11.86 14.19 13.82
N HIS A 277 -10.66 13.74 13.48
CA HIS A 277 -9.42 14.24 14.07
C HIS A 277 -9.20 15.72 13.71
N PRO A 278 -8.71 16.57 14.65
CA PRO A 278 -8.56 18.02 14.43
C PRO A 278 -7.55 18.37 13.33
N VAL A 279 -6.55 17.52 13.10
CA VAL A 279 -5.56 17.73 12.04
C VAL A 279 -6.23 17.56 10.67
N ARG A 280 -6.09 18.59 9.83
CA ARG A 280 -6.61 18.63 8.46
C ARG A 280 -5.67 17.91 7.47
N TRP A 281 -5.45 16.62 7.71
CA TRP A 281 -4.67 15.75 6.82
C TRP A 281 -5.27 15.68 5.40
N LYS A 282 -4.42 15.41 4.41
CA LYS A 282 -4.75 15.45 2.98
C LYS A 282 -4.91 14.07 2.36
N TYR A 283 -4.06 13.13 2.77
CA TYR A 283 -4.12 11.73 2.34
C TYR A 283 -3.99 10.82 3.55
N VAL A 284 -4.63 9.65 3.47
CA VAL A 284 -4.40 8.53 4.39
C VAL A 284 -3.76 7.36 3.65
N ILE A 285 -2.82 6.68 4.31
CA ILE A 285 -2.18 5.45 3.81
C ILE A 285 -2.55 4.31 4.77
N ASN A 286 -3.16 3.24 4.27
CA ASN A 286 -3.40 2.04 5.08
C ASN A 286 -2.29 1.01 4.86
N MET A 287 -1.81 0.43 5.96
CA MET A 287 -0.70 -0.52 5.91
C MET A 287 -0.75 -1.53 7.07
N PRO A 288 -0.17 -2.74 6.89
CA PRO A 288 0.09 -3.63 8.00
C PRO A 288 1.37 -3.17 8.73
N GLY A 289 1.54 -3.59 9.99
CA GLY A 289 2.79 -3.37 10.75
C GLY A 289 4.03 -4.05 10.16
N GLU A 290 3.84 -4.89 9.14
CA GLU A 290 4.89 -5.64 8.44
C GLU A 290 5.40 -4.96 7.16
N GLN A 291 4.88 -3.77 6.83
CA GLN A 291 5.39 -2.91 5.76
C GLN A 291 6.46 -1.94 6.26
N PHE A 292 7.29 -1.45 5.34
CA PHE A 292 8.27 -0.41 5.63
C PHE A 292 8.35 0.63 4.49
N PRO A 293 8.54 1.93 4.80
CA PRO A 293 8.71 2.97 3.79
C PRO A 293 9.95 2.75 2.92
N LEU A 294 9.85 3.14 1.66
CA LEU A 294 10.96 3.28 0.71
C LEU A 294 11.21 4.74 0.33
N ARG A 295 10.34 5.65 0.78
CA ARG A 295 10.36 7.08 0.52
C ARG A 295 10.23 7.88 1.82
N THR A 296 10.86 9.04 1.86
CA THR A 296 10.79 9.99 2.99
C THR A 296 9.44 10.69 3.03
N ASN A 297 9.12 11.34 4.15
CA ASN A 297 7.89 12.12 4.28
C ASN A 297 7.79 13.24 3.22
N LEU A 298 8.88 13.95 2.92
CA LEU A 298 8.93 14.96 1.87
C LEU A 298 8.64 14.36 0.47
N GLU A 299 9.18 13.17 0.18
CA GLU A 299 8.90 12.46 -1.07
C GLU A 299 7.43 12.04 -1.17
N LEU A 300 6.81 11.59 -0.07
CA LEU A 300 5.37 11.30 -0.01
C LEU A 300 4.52 12.56 -0.23
N VAL A 301 4.87 13.68 0.41
CA VAL A 301 4.17 14.97 0.25
C VAL A 301 4.20 15.42 -1.20
N ARG A 302 5.37 15.39 -1.85
CA ARG A 302 5.51 15.77 -3.27
C ARG A 302 4.75 14.82 -4.19
N THR A 303 4.79 13.52 -3.91
CA THR A 303 3.98 12.51 -4.62
C THR A 303 2.49 12.84 -4.56
N PHE A 304 1.97 13.11 -3.37
CA PHE A 304 0.54 13.35 -3.18
C PHE A 304 0.08 14.71 -3.71
N LYS A 305 0.98 15.70 -3.76
CA LYS A 305 0.74 16.95 -4.51
C LYS A 305 0.60 16.68 -6.00
N LEU A 306 1.43 15.80 -6.58
CA LEU A 306 1.30 15.39 -7.98
C LEU A 306 -0.03 14.65 -8.23
N PHE A 307 -0.44 13.77 -7.32
CA PHE A 307 -1.73 13.07 -7.43
C PHE A 307 -2.94 14.01 -7.43
N ASN A 308 -2.82 15.21 -6.83
CA ASN A 308 -3.81 16.29 -6.95
C ASN A 308 -5.26 15.84 -6.68
N GLY A 309 -5.48 15.16 -5.56
CA GLY A 309 -6.78 14.61 -5.14
C GLY A 309 -7.12 13.23 -5.71
N SER A 310 -6.27 12.63 -6.54
CA SER A 310 -6.45 11.28 -7.07
C SER A 310 -6.01 10.23 -6.05
N ASN A 311 -6.77 9.13 -5.95
CA ASN A 311 -6.34 8.00 -5.12
C ASN A 311 -5.28 7.16 -5.87
N ASN A 312 -4.48 6.37 -5.14
CA ASN A 312 -3.57 5.39 -5.73
C ASN A 312 -3.92 3.99 -5.23
N LEU A 313 -4.73 3.29 -6.03
CA LEU A 313 -5.29 1.97 -5.73
C LEU A 313 -5.07 1.04 -6.92
N GLU A 314 -4.74 -0.21 -6.64
CA GLU A 314 -4.60 -1.23 -7.69
C GLU A 314 -5.98 -1.59 -8.25
N VAL A 315 -6.08 -1.68 -9.58
CA VAL A 315 -7.31 -2.07 -10.27
C VAL A 315 -6.99 -3.12 -11.33
N LEU A 316 -7.63 -4.28 -11.17
CA LEU A 316 -7.60 -5.42 -12.06
C LEU A 316 -9.03 -5.75 -12.46
N THR A 317 -9.29 -5.73 -13.77
CA THR A 317 -10.64 -5.94 -14.34
C THR A 317 -10.73 -7.19 -15.21
N ALA A 318 -9.59 -7.83 -15.51
CA ALA A 318 -9.56 -9.04 -16.32
C ALA A 318 -10.30 -10.18 -15.62
N ASP A 319 -11.15 -10.89 -16.36
CA ASP A 319 -12.03 -11.94 -15.83
C ASP A 319 -11.32 -13.00 -14.97
N LYS A 320 -10.11 -13.41 -15.38
CA LYS A 320 -9.28 -14.38 -14.64
C LYS A 320 -8.76 -13.82 -13.31
N ALA A 321 -8.54 -12.51 -13.23
CA ALA A 321 -8.04 -11.84 -12.02
C ALA A 321 -9.14 -11.60 -10.99
N LEU A 322 -10.41 -11.47 -11.41
CA LEU A 322 -11.52 -11.13 -10.53
C LEU A 322 -11.90 -12.23 -9.51
N LEU A 323 -11.48 -13.48 -9.73
CA LEU A 323 -11.80 -14.62 -8.84
C LEU A 323 -13.30 -14.72 -8.52
N LYS A 324 -14.14 -14.84 -9.56
CA LYS A 324 -15.62 -14.74 -9.50
C LYS A 324 -16.29 -15.51 -8.35
N TYR A 325 -15.71 -16.64 -7.93
CA TYR A 325 -16.22 -17.43 -6.81
C TYR A 325 -16.26 -16.69 -5.46
N ARG A 326 -15.48 -15.63 -5.27
CA ARG A 326 -15.40 -14.86 -4.01
C ARG A 326 -16.58 -13.91 -3.79
N TYR A 327 -17.21 -13.44 -4.87
CA TYR A 327 -18.27 -12.42 -4.80
C TYR A 327 -19.59 -12.85 -5.46
N LEU A 328 -19.61 -13.89 -6.32
CA LEU A 328 -20.88 -14.41 -6.88
C LEU A 328 -21.71 -15.23 -5.86
N TYR A 329 -21.12 -15.55 -4.71
CA TYR A 329 -21.73 -16.36 -3.67
C TYR A 329 -21.43 -15.74 -2.31
N LYS A 330 -22.42 -15.74 -1.43
CA LYS A 330 -22.28 -15.20 -0.07
C LYS A 330 -21.21 -15.95 0.70
N ALA A 331 -20.31 -15.23 1.35
CA ALA A 331 -19.28 -15.76 2.22
C ALA A 331 -19.90 -16.44 3.44
N VAL A 332 -19.24 -17.48 3.92
CA VAL A 332 -19.60 -18.19 5.15
C VAL A 332 -18.41 -18.24 6.09
N TYR A 333 -18.67 -18.02 7.38
CA TYR A 333 -17.67 -18.04 8.44
C TYR A 333 -17.79 -19.37 9.17
N LEU A 334 -16.74 -20.19 9.06
CA LEU A 334 -16.70 -21.53 9.62
C LEU A 334 -15.71 -21.55 10.78
N LYS A 335 -16.23 -21.67 12.01
CA LYS A 335 -15.41 -21.82 13.21
C LYS A 335 -14.96 -23.27 13.36
N ASN A 336 -13.66 -23.48 13.50
CA ASN A 336 -13.13 -24.77 13.90
C ASN A 336 -13.36 -24.95 15.40
N ASN A 337 -14.12 -25.98 15.79
CA ASN A 337 -14.47 -26.23 17.18
C ASN A 337 -13.28 -26.61 18.08
N VAL A 338 -12.19 -27.10 17.50
CA VAL A 338 -10.97 -27.50 18.22
C VAL A 338 -10.04 -26.31 18.39
N THR A 339 -9.73 -25.62 17.29
CA THR A 339 -8.73 -24.55 17.29
C THR A 339 -9.31 -23.16 17.57
N GLY A 340 -10.63 -23.01 17.51
CA GLY A 340 -11.32 -21.72 17.58
C GLY A 340 -11.17 -20.85 16.32
N VAL A 341 -10.30 -21.23 15.38
CA VAL A 341 -9.98 -20.46 14.17
C VAL A 341 -11.21 -20.35 13.27
N ILE A 342 -11.53 -19.14 12.86
CA ILE A 342 -12.59 -18.85 11.90
C ILE A 342 -12.00 -18.79 10.50
N ASN A 343 -12.57 -19.56 9.58
CA ASN A 343 -12.20 -19.55 8.17
C ASN A 343 -13.34 -19.01 7.32
N VAL A 344 -13.03 -18.08 6.43
CA VAL A 344 -13.98 -17.55 5.45
C VAL A 344 -13.90 -18.36 4.17
N ARG A 345 -15.05 -18.82 3.68
CA ARG A 345 -15.14 -19.56 2.41
C ARG A 345 -16.32 -19.07 1.60
N LYS A 346 -16.30 -19.39 0.31
CA LYS A 346 -17.48 -19.31 -0.54
C LYS A 346 -18.60 -20.19 0.05
N GLY A 347 -19.79 -19.63 0.19
CA GLY A 347 -21.01 -20.37 0.50
C GLY A 347 -21.73 -20.93 -0.74
N SER A 348 -22.96 -21.42 -0.53
CA SER A 348 -23.82 -21.97 -1.59
C SER A 348 -24.87 -20.99 -2.10
N LYS A 349 -25.24 -19.98 -1.31
CA LYS A 349 -26.22 -18.96 -1.70
C LYS A 349 -25.60 -18.00 -2.71
N GLN A 350 -26.30 -17.75 -3.80
CA GLN A 350 -25.90 -16.70 -4.74
C GLN A 350 -25.91 -15.34 -4.04
N HIS A 351 -24.98 -14.49 -4.46
CA HIS A 351 -24.90 -13.11 -4.02
C HIS A 351 -25.58 -12.21 -5.05
N GLU A 352 -26.35 -11.24 -4.57
CA GLU A 352 -26.91 -10.20 -5.44
C GLU A 352 -25.77 -9.39 -6.09
N PRO A 353 -25.99 -8.84 -7.31
CA PRO A 353 -25.05 -7.91 -7.93
C PRO A 353 -24.69 -6.73 -7.02
N PRO A 354 -23.53 -6.08 -7.21
CA PRO A 354 -23.19 -4.86 -6.49
C PRO A 354 -24.28 -3.79 -6.61
N PRO A 355 -24.58 -3.05 -5.53
CA PRO A 355 -25.60 -2.02 -5.56
C PRO A 355 -25.17 -0.84 -6.45
N HIS A 356 -26.13 0.03 -6.81
CA HIS A 356 -25.87 1.29 -7.54
C HIS A 356 -25.14 1.14 -8.90
N GLY A 357 -25.05 -0.08 -9.43
CA GLY A 357 -24.34 -0.35 -10.69
C GLY A 357 -22.82 -0.25 -10.58
N PHE A 358 -22.23 -0.51 -9.39
CA PHE A 358 -20.77 -0.61 -9.28
C PHE A 358 -20.23 -1.77 -10.12
N ASP A 359 -19.23 -1.47 -10.95
CA ASP A 359 -18.49 -2.47 -11.71
C ASP A 359 -17.57 -3.28 -10.80
N MET A 360 -17.45 -4.58 -11.08
CA MET A 360 -16.50 -5.43 -10.36
C MET A 360 -15.06 -5.08 -10.75
N ALA A 361 -14.27 -4.74 -9.75
CA ALA A 361 -12.83 -4.58 -9.86
C ALA A 361 -12.16 -5.26 -8.66
N LYS A 362 -10.99 -5.86 -8.89
CA LYS A 362 -10.14 -6.40 -7.83
C LYS A 362 -8.90 -5.53 -7.70
N GLY A 363 -8.36 -5.40 -6.50
CA GLY A 363 -7.09 -4.73 -6.26
C GLY A 363 -6.32 -5.32 -5.09
N SER A 364 -5.44 -4.48 -4.56
CA SER A 364 -4.73 -4.67 -3.32
C SER A 364 -5.58 -4.14 -2.15
N THR A 365 -5.38 -4.71 -0.97
CA THR A 365 -5.86 -4.16 0.29
C THR A 365 -5.26 -2.78 0.57
N TYR A 366 -4.06 -2.49 0.07
CA TYR A 366 -3.28 -1.30 0.43
C TYR A 366 -3.40 -0.18 -0.60
N GLY A 367 -3.52 1.05 -0.12
CA GLY A 367 -3.77 2.22 -0.94
C GLY A 367 -3.37 3.54 -0.30
N CYS A 368 -3.30 4.57 -1.14
CA CYS A 368 -3.27 5.96 -0.71
C CYS A 368 -4.61 6.61 -1.10
N PHE A 369 -5.33 7.14 -0.11
CA PHE A 369 -6.68 7.67 -0.28
C PHE A 369 -6.68 9.17 0.01
N ALA A 370 -7.20 9.95 -0.92
CA ALA A 370 -7.45 11.37 -0.67
C ALA A 370 -8.52 11.51 0.42
N ARG A 371 -8.44 12.56 1.24
CA ARG A 371 -9.38 12.81 2.34
C ARG A 371 -10.84 12.79 1.86
N GLU A 372 -11.09 13.33 0.68
CA GLU A 372 -12.41 13.42 0.07
C GLU A 372 -13.03 12.05 -0.18
N LEU A 373 -12.23 11.04 -0.56
CA LEU A 373 -12.72 9.66 -0.69
C LEU A 373 -13.14 9.11 0.68
N VAL A 374 -12.36 9.39 1.72
CA VAL A 374 -12.66 8.92 3.07
C VAL A 374 -13.93 9.57 3.63
N GLU A 375 -14.10 10.88 3.43
CA GLU A 375 -15.33 11.59 3.79
C GLU A 375 -16.54 11.08 3.00
N PHE A 376 -16.34 10.71 1.73
CA PHE A 376 -17.37 10.09 0.90
C PHE A 376 -17.87 8.75 1.45
N LEU A 377 -17.03 7.95 2.11
CA LEU A 377 -17.44 6.67 2.72
C LEU A 377 -18.58 6.84 3.74
N PHE A 378 -18.56 7.94 4.48
CA PHE A 378 -19.51 8.20 5.58
C PHE A 378 -20.69 9.09 5.17
N THR A 379 -20.59 9.79 4.05
CA THR A 379 -21.62 10.71 3.57
C THR A 379 -22.47 10.13 2.43
N SER A 380 -21.90 9.25 1.60
CA SER A 380 -22.58 8.67 0.44
C SER A 380 -23.38 7.43 0.81
N THR A 381 -24.66 7.40 0.42
CA THR A 381 -25.47 6.17 0.50
C THR A 381 -24.90 5.06 -0.37
N ALA A 382 -24.38 5.39 -1.56
CA ALA A 382 -23.81 4.39 -2.46
C ALA A 382 -22.57 3.70 -1.87
N ALA A 383 -21.70 4.44 -1.20
CA ALA A 383 -20.53 3.88 -0.53
C ALA A 383 -20.92 2.97 0.64
N ARG A 384 -21.88 3.40 1.46
CA ARG A 384 -22.38 2.62 2.61
C ARG A 384 -23.07 1.33 2.18
N ASP A 385 -23.90 1.39 1.13
CA ASP A 385 -24.56 0.20 0.59
C ASP A 385 -23.55 -0.78 -0.03
N LEU A 386 -22.51 -0.27 -0.72
CA LEU A 386 -21.43 -1.10 -1.23
C LEU A 386 -20.61 -1.75 -0.09
N LEU A 387 -20.36 -1.01 0.99
CA LEU A 387 -19.66 -1.54 2.16
C LEU A 387 -20.46 -2.67 2.82
N GLU A 388 -21.78 -2.47 3.00
CA GLU A 388 -22.65 -3.50 3.56
C GLU A 388 -22.77 -4.71 2.63
N TRP A 389 -22.89 -4.50 1.33
CA TRP A 389 -22.84 -5.58 0.33
C TRP A 389 -21.54 -6.38 0.44
N SER A 390 -20.40 -5.72 0.70
CA SER A 390 -19.10 -6.36 0.82
C SER A 390 -18.96 -7.27 2.06
N ARG A 391 -19.88 -7.20 3.03
CA ARG A 391 -19.89 -8.09 4.22
C ARG A 391 -19.93 -9.57 3.84
N ASP A 392 -20.66 -9.87 2.77
CA ASP A 392 -20.91 -11.21 2.27
C ASP A 392 -19.92 -11.62 1.16
N VAL A 393 -18.80 -10.91 0.98
CA VAL A 393 -17.75 -11.21 0.00
C VAL A 393 -16.52 -11.81 0.69
N VAL A 394 -15.86 -12.78 0.04
CA VAL A 394 -14.58 -13.33 0.53
C VAL A 394 -13.43 -12.39 0.15
N SER A 395 -12.58 -12.02 1.11
CA SER A 395 -11.52 -11.01 0.95
C SER A 395 -12.06 -9.67 0.41
N PRO A 396 -13.06 -9.06 1.06
CA PRO A 396 -13.73 -7.87 0.54
C PRO A 396 -12.80 -6.66 0.44
N ASP A 397 -11.74 -6.63 1.24
CA ASP A 397 -10.67 -5.63 1.21
C ASP A 397 -9.91 -5.61 -0.13
N GLU A 398 -9.92 -6.71 -0.90
CA GLU A 398 -9.36 -6.76 -2.26
C GLU A 398 -10.37 -6.35 -3.34
N TYR A 399 -11.60 -5.94 -2.99
CA TYR A 399 -12.64 -5.52 -3.93
C TYR A 399 -13.19 -4.13 -3.62
N PHE A 400 -13.58 -3.87 -2.38
CA PHE A 400 -14.25 -2.63 -1.97
C PHE A 400 -13.53 -1.36 -2.44
N TRP A 401 -12.22 -1.28 -2.16
CA TRP A 401 -11.39 -0.14 -2.57
C TRP A 401 -11.26 -0.03 -4.09
N ALA A 402 -11.03 -1.14 -4.78
CA ALA A 402 -10.87 -1.18 -6.22
C ALA A 402 -12.18 -0.83 -6.95
N MET A 403 -13.33 -1.28 -6.44
CA MET A 403 -14.66 -0.98 -6.99
C MET A 403 -15.01 0.49 -6.84
N LEU A 404 -14.73 1.11 -5.69
CA LEU A 404 -14.87 2.55 -5.51
C LEU A 404 -13.97 3.32 -6.48
N HIS A 405 -12.70 2.92 -6.60
CA HIS A 405 -11.74 3.61 -7.47
C HIS A 405 -12.02 3.42 -8.97
N TYR A 406 -12.55 2.26 -9.37
CA TYR A 406 -12.89 1.94 -10.76
C TYR A 406 -14.28 2.45 -11.18
N SER A 407 -15.10 2.90 -10.22
CA SER A 407 -16.48 3.28 -10.47
C SER A 407 -16.64 4.30 -11.60
N LYS A 408 -17.51 3.98 -12.56
CA LYS A 408 -17.90 4.86 -13.67
C LYS A 408 -19.32 5.42 -13.50
N GLY A 409 -20.21 4.64 -12.88
CA GLY A 409 -21.62 5.00 -12.68
C GLY A 409 -21.86 5.88 -11.45
N VAL A 410 -20.99 5.80 -10.44
CA VAL A 410 -21.07 6.62 -9.23
C VAL A 410 -19.89 7.57 -9.21
N LYS A 411 -20.16 8.86 -8.99
CA LYS A 411 -19.14 9.89 -8.85
C LYS A 411 -18.39 9.71 -7.53
N VAL A 412 -17.26 9.01 -7.58
CA VAL A 412 -16.40 8.74 -6.41
C VAL A 412 -15.20 9.70 -6.43
N PRO A 413 -14.95 10.48 -5.37
CA PRO A 413 -13.82 11.41 -5.32
C PRO A 413 -12.47 10.74 -5.57
N GLY A 414 -11.69 11.30 -6.49
CA GLY A 414 -10.36 10.79 -6.84
C GLY A 414 -10.35 9.43 -7.53
N SER A 415 -11.49 8.94 -8.04
CA SER A 415 -11.58 7.72 -8.84
C SER A 415 -10.85 7.87 -10.19
N LEU A 416 -10.68 6.76 -10.91
CA LEU A 416 -10.11 6.79 -12.27
C LEU A 416 -10.97 7.60 -13.25
N ALA A 417 -12.30 7.62 -13.05
CA ALA A 417 -13.21 8.38 -13.91
C ALA A 417 -13.18 9.89 -13.61
N GLU A 418 -12.92 10.27 -12.35
CA GLU A 418 -12.85 11.68 -11.92
C GLU A 418 -11.45 12.27 -12.07
N SER A 419 -10.41 11.44 -12.03
CA SER A 419 -9.03 11.89 -12.13
C SER A 419 -8.63 12.24 -13.56
N LYS A 420 -7.90 13.35 -13.71
CA LYS A 420 -7.26 13.76 -14.98
C LYS A 420 -5.98 12.98 -15.28
N SER A 421 -5.53 12.10 -14.39
CA SER A 421 -4.25 11.39 -14.52
C SER A 421 -4.34 9.99 -13.92
N ALA A 422 -4.33 8.97 -14.78
CA ALA A 422 -4.28 7.58 -14.36
C ALA A 422 -2.84 7.21 -13.96
N TYR A 423 -2.50 7.42 -12.69
CA TYR A 423 -1.19 7.01 -12.16
C TYR A 423 -1.13 5.48 -12.01
N PRO A 424 0.02 4.84 -12.31
CA PRO A 424 0.19 3.43 -11.99
C PRO A 424 0.08 3.21 -10.47
N TYR A 425 -0.30 2.00 -10.07
CA TYR A 425 -0.29 1.61 -8.66
C TYR A 425 1.15 1.55 -8.14
N ILE A 426 1.50 2.45 -7.22
CA ILE A 426 2.83 2.56 -6.63
C ILE A 426 2.83 2.48 -5.10
N THR A 427 1.66 2.49 -4.44
CA THR A 427 1.54 2.52 -2.99
C THR A 427 2.42 1.48 -2.30
N SER A 428 2.32 0.20 -2.68
CA SER A 428 3.06 -0.86 -2.00
C SER A 428 3.54 -1.95 -2.96
N LEU A 429 4.84 -2.24 -2.93
CA LEU A 429 5.40 -3.39 -3.63
C LEU A 429 5.21 -4.66 -2.80
N SER A 430 4.67 -5.71 -3.43
CA SER A 430 4.70 -7.08 -2.91
C SER A 430 5.25 -8.02 -3.98
N VAL A 431 6.24 -8.85 -3.59
CA VAL A 431 6.80 -9.89 -4.47
C VAL A 431 6.12 -11.21 -4.17
N TRP A 432 5.32 -11.70 -5.11
CA TRP A 432 4.56 -12.94 -4.99
C TRP A 432 5.34 -14.13 -5.55
N LYS A 433 5.17 -15.31 -4.93
CA LYS A 433 5.77 -16.57 -5.40
C LYS A 433 5.30 -16.89 -6.82
N GLY A 434 6.24 -17.04 -7.75
CA GLY A 434 5.94 -17.29 -9.16
C GLY A 434 5.37 -16.09 -9.92
N GLY A 435 5.37 -14.89 -9.31
CA GLY A 435 5.00 -13.65 -9.97
C GLY A 435 6.12 -13.08 -10.85
N VAL A 436 5.78 -12.04 -11.59
CA VAL A 436 6.72 -11.33 -12.50
C VAL A 436 7.59 -10.29 -11.78
N ASN A 437 7.25 -9.92 -10.54
CA ASN A 437 7.89 -8.83 -9.78
C ASN A 437 9.25 -9.20 -9.16
N GLY A 438 9.94 -10.21 -9.68
CA GLY A 438 11.25 -10.64 -9.20
C GLY A 438 11.24 -11.89 -8.31
N LYS A 439 12.45 -12.35 -7.98
CA LYS A 439 12.69 -13.51 -7.11
C LYS A 439 12.87 -13.03 -5.69
N CYS A 440 12.28 -13.74 -4.73
CA CYS A 440 12.54 -13.49 -3.31
C CYS A 440 13.90 -14.07 -2.94
N ALA A 441 14.76 -13.28 -2.28
CA ALA A 441 16.06 -13.77 -1.85
C ALA A 441 16.01 -14.71 -0.62
N THR A 442 14.87 -14.80 0.07
CA THR A 442 14.73 -15.65 1.27
C THR A 442 13.55 -16.64 1.17
N LYS A 443 12.46 -16.37 1.89
CA LYS A 443 11.31 -17.24 2.06
C LYS A 443 10.02 -16.53 1.69
N TYR A 444 9.03 -17.35 1.37
CA TYR A 444 7.66 -16.90 1.14
C TYR A 444 6.77 -17.30 2.32
N VAL A 445 5.98 -16.36 2.82
CA VAL A 445 4.93 -16.63 3.82
C VAL A 445 3.59 -16.22 3.21
N HIS A 446 2.65 -17.16 3.14
CA HIS A 446 1.39 -17.00 2.38
C HIS A 446 1.62 -16.50 0.95
N ALA A 447 2.64 -17.06 0.29
CA ALA A 447 3.08 -16.71 -1.07
C ALA A 447 3.65 -15.29 -1.26
N ILE A 448 3.84 -14.50 -0.20
CA ILE A 448 4.49 -13.18 -0.27
C ILE A 448 5.92 -13.28 0.25
N CYS A 449 6.87 -12.66 -0.45
CA CYS A 449 8.27 -12.59 -0.05
C CYS A 449 8.46 -11.85 1.27
N ILE A 450 9.34 -12.36 2.12
CA ILE A 450 9.87 -11.61 3.27
C ILE A 450 11.22 -11.03 2.86
N PHE A 451 11.29 -9.71 2.71
CA PHE A 451 12.49 -9.04 2.20
C PHE A 451 13.68 -9.13 3.15
N SER A 452 14.86 -9.12 2.55
CA SER A 452 16.17 -9.31 3.17
C SER A 452 17.21 -8.35 2.56
N PRO A 453 18.44 -8.26 3.10
CA PRO A 453 19.52 -7.48 2.52
C PRO A 453 19.70 -7.64 1.01
N GLU A 454 19.59 -8.86 0.49
CA GLU A 454 19.72 -9.14 -0.94
C GLU A 454 18.64 -8.49 -1.81
N ASP A 455 17.49 -8.15 -1.24
CA ASP A 455 16.38 -7.51 -1.94
C ASP A 455 16.49 -5.97 -1.94
N VAL A 456 17.21 -5.39 -0.96
CA VAL A 456 17.19 -3.94 -0.67
C VAL A 456 17.63 -3.09 -1.85
N PHE A 457 18.69 -3.48 -2.58
CA PHE A 457 19.12 -2.74 -3.77
C PHE A 457 18.01 -2.59 -4.80
N ASN A 458 17.19 -3.64 -5.02
CA ASN A 458 16.05 -3.54 -5.93
C ASN A 458 14.92 -2.70 -5.33
N LEU A 459 14.69 -2.80 -4.01
CA LEU A 459 13.65 -2.04 -3.32
C LEU A 459 13.90 -0.53 -3.37
N VAL A 460 15.13 -0.08 -3.16
CA VAL A 460 15.42 1.37 -3.17
C VAL A 460 15.29 1.98 -4.57
N ASN A 461 15.39 1.15 -5.62
CA ASN A 461 15.25 1.54 -7.03
C ASN A 461 13.85 1.26 -7.61
N CYS A 462 12.99 0.48 -6.94
CA CYS A 462 11.60 0.31 -7.36
C CYS A 462 10.82 1.60 -7.05
N GLY A 463 9.95 2.04 -7.95
CA GLY A 463 9.25 3.32 -7.83
C GLY A 463 8.23 3.42 -6.71
N ASN A 464 8.09 2.38 -5.89
CA ASN A 464 7.05 2.25 -4.90
C ASN A 464 7.30 3.10 -3.64
N LEU A 465 6.22 3.45 -2.96
CA LEU A 465 6.25 4.24 -1.72
C LEU A 465 6.62 3.37 -0.50
N PHE A 466 6.11 2.14 -0.47
CA PHE A 466 6.33 1.15 0.59
C PHE A 466 6.64 -0.23 0.00
N ALA A 467 7.19 -1.10 0.84
CA ALA A 467 7.42 -2.50 0.52
C ALA A 467 6.83 -3.44 1.58
N ASN A 468 6.25 -4.54 1.10
CA ASN A 468 5.60 -5.60 1.88
C ASN A 468 6.16 -6.98 1.47
N LYS A 469 6.75 -7.80 2.35
CA LYS A 469 6.78 -7.69 3.84
C LYS A 469 8.20 -7.73 4.39
N PHE A 470 8.34 -7.25 5.63
CA PHE A 470 9.53 -7.43 6.46
C PHE A 470 9.13 -8.09 7.77
N TYR A 471 9.98 -8.99 8.29
CA TYR A 471 9.89 -9.45 9.68
C TYR A 471 11.16 -9.04 10.42
N ILE A 472 10.99 -8.33 11.53
CA ILE A 472 12.10 -7.87 12.38
C ILE A 472 12.95 -9.03 12.94
N ASP A 473 12.43 -10.26 13.00
CA ASP A 473 13.16 -11.48 13.37
C ASP A 473 13.73 -12.27 12.18
N HIS A 474 13.63 -11.74 10.96
CA HIS A 474 14.14 -12.38 9.77
C HIS A 474 14.91 -11.37 8.90
N HIS A 475 16.24 -11.43 8.97
CA HIS A 475 17.14 -10.49 8.30
C HIS A 475 16.90 -9.00 8.67
N PRO A 476 16.92 -8.61 9.96
CA PRO A 476 16.65 -7.23 10.40
C PRO A 476 17.59 -6.18 9.79
N ALA A 477 18.75 -6.57 9.27
CA ALA A 477 19.66 -5.64 8.60
C ALA A 477 19.02 -4.92 7.39
N ALA A 478 18.03 -5.52 6.73
CA ALA A 478 17.26 -4.84 5.68
C ALA A 478 16.50 -3.62 6.23
N LEU A 479 15.79 -3.80 7.35
CA LEU A 479 15.09 -2.73 8.06
C LEU A 479 16.08 -1.68 8.60
N HIS A 480 17.22 -2.12 9.13
CA HIS A 480 18.29 -1.24 9.61
C HIS A 480 18.74 -0.27 8.51
N CYS A 481 19.10 -0.81 7.35
CA CYS A 481 19.68 -0.01 6.27
C CYS A 481 18.66 0.84 5.51
N LEU A 482 17.42 0.38 5.40
CA LEU A 482 16.34 1.23 4.90
C LEU A 482 16.07 2.42 5.84
N ASP A 483 16.08 2.21 7.16
CA ASP A 483 15.92 3.29 8.14
C ASP A 483 17.09 4.30 8.09
N GLU A 484 18.33 3.81 7.98
CA GLU A 484 19.51 4.67 7.80
C GLU A 484 19.39 5.51 6.52
N MET A 485 19.08 4.88 5.39
CA MET A 485 18.91 5.56 4.11
C MET A 485 17.86 6.68 4.22
N LEU A 486 16.67 6.36 4.74
CA LEU A 486 15.58 7.32 4.86
C LEU A 486 15.93 8.50 5.78
N LEU A 487 16.66 8.24 6.86
CA LEU A 487 17.07 9.29 7.77
C LEU A 487 18.13 10.20 7.12
N LYS A 488 19.16 9.63 6.48
CA LYS A 488 20.17 10.37 5.70
C LYS A 488 19.51 11.26 4.64
N GLN A 489 18.57 10.70 3.88
CA GLN A 489 17.79 11.42 2.87
C GLN A 489 16.90 12.53 3.47
N THR A 490 16.38 12.33 4.68
CA THR A 490 15.62 13.38 5.38
C THR A 490 16.53 14.55 5.76
N PHE A 491 17.76 14.28 6.22
CA PHE A 491 18.73 15.32 6.59
C PHE A 491 19.30 16.08 5.40
N SER A 492 19.45 15.45 4.23
CA SER A 492 19.86 16.16 3.02
C SER A 492 18.81 17.13 2.50
N GLY A 493 17.54 16.98 2.92
CA GLY A 493 16.42 17.76 2.39
C GLY A 493 16.13 17.50 0.90
N THR A 494 16.76 16.47 0.32
CA THR A 494 16.57 16.12 -1.09
C THR A 494 15.42 15.13 -1.24
N ALA A 495 14.69 15.23 -2.34
CA ALA A 495 13.69 14.24 -2.74
C ALA A 495 14.20 13.57 -4.01
N ARG A 496 14.18 12.24 -4.08
CA ARG A 496 14.44 11.54 -5.33
C ARG A 496 13.30 11.83 -6.29
N ASP A 497 13.64 11.86 -7.57
CA ASP A 497 12.65 12.05 -8.62
C ASP A 497 11.56 11.00 -8.51
N PHE A 498 10.33 11.46 -8.71
CA PHE A 498 9.21 10.56 -8.85
C PHE A 498 9.42 9.79 -10.15
N PRO A 499 9.47 8.45 -10.13
CA PRO A 499 9.44 7.68 -11.37
C PRO A 499 8.02 7.80 -11.93
N LEU A 500 7.77 8.89 -12.65
CA LEU A 500 6.67 8.91 -13.61
C LEU A 500 7.04 7.89 -14.68
N PRO A 501 6.16 6.94 -15.02
CA PRO A 501 6.34 6.13 -16.22
C PRO A 501 6.34 6.99 -17.48
#